data_AF-A0A520CVY5-F1
#
_entry.id   AF-A0A520CVY5-F1
#
_cell.length_a   1.000
_cell.length_b   1.000
_cell.length_c   1.000
_cell.angle_alpha   90.00
_cell.angle_beta   90.00
_cell.angle_gamma   90.00
#
_symmetry.space_group_name_H-M   'P 1'
#
loop_
_entity.id
_entity.type
_entity.pdbx_description
1 polymer ?
#
loop_
_entity_poly.entity_id
_entity_poly.type
_entity_poly.pdbx_seq_one_letter_code
_entity_poly.pdbx_strand_id
1 'polypeptide(L)'
;MKIFIALLTFIILPFTAFTQKLNDANSFEKAIALSQKNKKPLLLIIAIPAKYATNTTVNSALYDAEVVKKIKENFVVFETDREDTTIAPIITTYKIRSFPSYIFMHATKDVFHSDFGLSSSKNKYLTMVDKALELSKEKSITDLEKEYLANKNDNTILKKLIELRRKNGITNNAELIELYANNLRISDLNDYQTILFILQAGPLADGNAYKLTFTNREIRQNIYKNEPVQVRVDINNAIIQNTLINAVKTKNVLQAQAAANITRSTNSTNYQAGIKNAANNMLYYYRSVKDTSNYIRNAIQYYDAYYMNISSDSIKRIEARQRQTAIERSRPMPMANSKTVSREKLDSLMKANPGSIRTETRTTTTAVSMANSYANELNNAAWTFYETGTKNINHLLKAVTWSTRSIELNATSGYYDTLAHLFYKLGYFEQAIKTQQTAINQAKIEGRPHENLQDVLRKIKSKEL
;
A
#
# COMPACT_ATOMS: atom_id res chain seq x y z
N MET A 1 -21.44 -78.49 34.16
CA MET A 1 -21.20 -77.11 34.59
C MET A 1 -19.98 -76.56 33.85
N LYS A 2 -20.18 -75.86 32.72
CA LYS A 2 -19.19 -74.97 32.07
C LYS A 2 -19.98 -73.86 31.38
N ILE A 3 -19.85 -72.66 31.93
CA ILE A 3 -20.51 -71.42 31.48
C ILE A 3 -19.68 -70.87 30.31
N PHE A 4 -20.30 -70.73 29.13
CA PHE A 4 -19.70 -69.99 28.02
C PHE A 4 -20.02 -68.50 28.18
N ILE A 5 -19.00 -67.72 28.50
CA ILE A 5 -19.04 -66.25 28.55
C ILE A 5 -18.96 -65.74 27.11
N ALA A 6 -20.01 -65.06 26.66
CA ALA A 6 -20.00 -64.31 25.40
C ALA A 6 -19.22 -63.00 25.60
N LEU A 7 -18.07 -62.89 24.94
CA LEU A 7 -17.23 -61.69 24.93
C LEU A 7 -17.83 -60.68 23.93
N LEU A 8 -18.57 -59.70 24.43
CA LEU A 8 -19.07 -58.56 23.66
C LEU A 8 -17.92 -57.61 23.35
N THR A 9 -17.38 -57.63 22.13
CA THR A 9 -16.35 -56.68 21.68
C THR A 9 -17.02 -55.36 21.26
N PHE A 10 -16.93 -54.36 22.12
CA PHE A 10 -17.36 -53.00 21.85
C PHE A 10 -16.32 -52.35 20.90
N ILE A 11 -16.66 -52.22 19.62
CA ILE A 11 -15.85 -51.46 18.64
C ILE A 11 -16.03 -49.98 18.96
N ILE A 12 -15.09 -49.42 19.73
CA ILE A 12 -14.95 -47.98 19.92
C ILE A 12 -14.29 -47.43 18.65
N LEU A 13 -15.09 -46.92 17.72
CA LEU A 13 -14.58 -46.10 16.61
C LEU A 13 -13.99 -44.82 17.21
N PRO A 14 -12.72 -44.49 16.94
CA PRO A 14 -12.18 -43.20 17.34
C PRO A 14 -12.87 -42.12 16.49
N PHE A 15 -13.68 -41.28 17.13
CA PHE A 15 -14.05 -39.98 16.58
C PHE A 15 -12.76 -39.16 16.46
N THR A 16 -12.06 -39.27 15.34
CA THR A 16 -11.11 -38.24 14.94
C THR A 16 -11.94 -37.03 14.60
N ALA A 17 -12.08 -36.11 15.55
CA ALA A 17 -12.43 -34.74 15.24
C ALA A 17 -11.33 -34.21 14.33
N PHE A 18 -11.50 -34.32 13.02
CA PHE A 18 -10.71 -33.58 12.06
C PHE A 18 -10.95 -32.10 12.38
N THR A 19 -10.03 -31.49 13.12
CA THR A 19 -9.92 -30.04 13.16
C THR A 19 -9.71 -29.62 11.70
N GLN A 20 -10.76 -29.12 11.05
CA GLN A 20 -10.68 -28.74 9.65
C GLN A 20 -9.68 -27.60 9.54
N LYS A 21 -8.49 -27.92 9.05
CA LYS A 21 -7.49 -26.91 8.71
C LYS A 21 -8.09 -26.00 7.65
N LEU A 22 -8.09 -24.70 7.92
CA LEU A 22 -8.65 -23.69 7.03
C LEU A 22 -7.82 -23.60 5.74
N ASN A 23 -6.49 -23.52 5.85
CA ASN A 23 -5.56 -23.53 4.71
C ASN A 23 -5.59 -24.83 3.87
N ASP A 24 -5.72 -24.70 2.55
CA ASP A 24 -5.78 -25.81 1.59
C ASP A 24 -4.46 -26.06 0.83
N ALA A 25 -3.52 -25.10 0.84
CA ALA A 25 -2.28 -25.17 0.05
C ALA A 25 -1.06 -24.69 0.82
N ASN A 26 0.13 -25.20 0.47
CA ASN A 26 1.39 -24.81 1.09
C ASN A 26 2.21 -23.79 0.28
N SER A 27 1.69 -23.33 -0.86
CA SER A 27 2.23 -22.20 -1.61
C SER A 27 1.12 -21.49 -2.36
N PHE A 28 1.36 -20.22 -2.70
CA PHE A 28 0.40 -19.41 -3.44
C PHE A 28 0.09 -19.99 -4.83
N GLU A 29 1.10 -20.51 -5.52
CA GLU A 29 0.97 -21.12 -6.86
C GLU A 29 0.08 -22.36 -6.81
N LYS A 30 0.25 -23.22 -5.80
CA LYS A 30 -0.61 -24.40 -5.63
C LYS A 30 -2.04 -24.03 -5.29
N ALA A 31 -2.24 -22.97 -4.51
CA ALA A 31 -3.56 -22.48 -4.20
C ALA A 31 -4.29 -21.99 -5.47
N ILE A 32 -3.58 -21.26 -6.35
CA ILE A 32 -4.10 -20.85 -7.66
C ILE A 32 -4.42 -22.06 -8.54
N ALA A 33 -3.53 -23.05 -8.63
CA ALA A 33 -3.77 -24.27 -9.39
C ALA A 33 -5.00 -25.05 -8.87
N LEU A 34 -5.17 -25.10 -7.55
CA LEU A 34 -6.34 -25.74 -6.92
C LEU A 34 -7.63 -24.94 -7.17
N SER A 35 -7.57 -23.61 -7.13
CA SER A 35 -8.68 -22.71 -7.48
C SER A 35 -9.14 -22.95 -8.93
N GLN A 36 -8.21 -23.05 -9.88
CA GLN A 36 -8.48 -23.37 -11.28
C GLN A 36 -9.11 -24.76 -11.44
N LYS A 37 -8.49 -25.79 -10.84
CA LYS A 37 -8.95 -27.19 -10.91
C LYS A 37 -10.37 -27.35 -10.37
N ASN A 38 -10.65 -26.71 -9.24
CA ASN A 38 -11.93 -26.85 -8.54
C ASN A 38 -13.00 -25.86 -9.02
N LYS A 39 -12.65 -24.92 -9.92
CA LYS A 39 -13.51 -23.82 -10.36
C LYS A 39 -14.09 -23.02 -9.18
N LYS A 40 -13.29 -22.84 -8.13
CA LYS A 40 -13.65 -22.07 -6.93
C LYS A 40 -12.74 -20.85 -6.81
N PRO A 41 -13.26 -19.67 -6.46
CA PRO A 41 -12.43 -18.51 -6.16
C PRO A 41 -11.48 -18.78 -4.97
N LEU A 42 -10.44 -17.96 -4.85
CA LEU A 42 -9.43 -18.05 -3.81
C LEU A 42 -9.69 -17.02 -2.70
N LEU A 43 -9.56 -17.45 -1.44
CA LEU A 43 -9.37 -16.58 -0.28
C LEU A 43 -7.89 -16.62 0.14
N LEU A 44 -7.21 -15.49 -0.04
CA LEU A 44 -5.86 -15.25 0.47
C LEU A 44 -5.96 -14.54 1.82
N ILE A 45 -5.48 -15.20 2.88
CA ILE A 45 -5.42 -14.64 4.24
C ILE A 45 -3.98 -14.21 4.52
N ILE A 46 -3.77 -12.91 4.75
CA ILE A 46 -2.45 -12.32 4.97
C ILE A 46 -2.33 -11.86 6.41
N ALA A 47 -1.54 -12.57 7.22
CA ALA A 47 -1.26 -12.22 8.61
C ALA A 47 -0.09 -11.24 8.77
N ILE A 48 0.06 -10.71 9.99
CA ILE A 48 1.28 -10.04 10.44
C ILE A 48 2.15 -11.08 11.14
N PRO A 49 3.46 -11.20 10.80
CA PRO A 49 4.38 -12.05 11.53
C PRO A 49 4.36 -11.76 13.03
N ALA A 50 4.46 -12.79 13.87
CA ALA A 50 4.33 -12.68 15.32
C ALA A 50 5.29 -11.64 15.94
N LYS A 51 6.48 -11.45 15.35
CA LYS A 51 7.48 -10.45 15.79
C LYS A 51 7.00 -8.99 15.71
N TYR A 52 5.93 -8.72 14.96
CA TYR A 52 5.30 -7.40 14.83
C TYR A 52 3.91 -7.32 15.49
N ALA A 53 3.39 -8.43 16.00
CA ALA A 53 2.10 -8.45 16.69
C ALA A 53 2.23 -7.82 18.08
N THR A 54 1.24 -7.04 18.50
CA THR A 54 1.16 -6.54 19.88
C THR A 54 0.66 -7.65 20.81
N ASN A 55 0.96 -7.57 22.11
CA ASN A 55 0.55 -8.54 23.14
C ASN A 55 -0.98 -8.64 23.38
N THR A 56 -1.81 -8.10 22.47
CA THR A 56 -3.27 -8.12 22.59
C THR A 56 -3.82 -9.38 21.93
N THR A 57 -4.29 -10.33 22.73
CA THR A 57 -4.95 -11.54 22.25
C THR A 57 -6.42 -11.27 21.93
N VAL A 58 -6.79 -11.38 20.67
CA VAL A 58 -8.21 -11.45 20.26
C VAL A 58 -8.55 -12.90 20.00
N ASN A 59 -9.55 -13.42 20.70
CA ASN A 59 -10.12 -14.73 20.38
C ASN A 59 -10.90 -14.62 19.05
N SER A 60 -10.24 -14.97 17.94
CA SER A 60 -10.80 -14.82 16.60
C SER A 60 -11.81 -15.92 16.28
N ALA A 61 -13.02 -15.53 15.86
CA ALA A 61 -14.03 -16.46 15.38
C ALA A 61 -13.80 -16.96 13.94
N LEU A 62 -12.67 -16.63 13.31
CA LEU A 62 -12.33 -17.06 11.94
C LEU A 62 -12.26 -18.59 11.83
N TYR A 63 -11.74 -19.25 12.86
CA TYR A 63 -11.57 -20.69 12.92
C TYR A 63 -12.75 -21.41 13.61
N ASP A 64 -13.86 -20.71 13.82
CA ASP A 64 -15.09 -21.35 14.27
C ASP A 64 -15.59 -22.36 13.23
N ALA A 65 -16.11 -23.51 13.67
CA ALA A 65 -16.49 -24.61 12.78
C ALA A 65 -17.51 -24.20 11.70
N GLU A 66 -18.47 -23.34 12.03
CA GLU A 66 -19.46 -22.85 11.08
C GLU A 66 -18.83 -21.95 10.02
N VAL A 67 -17.92 -21.07 10.44
CA VAL A 67 -17.20 -20.14 9.56
C VAL A 67 -16.26 -20.90 8.62
N VAL A 68 -15.45 -21.82 9.16
CA VAL A 68 -14.53 -22.66 8.37
C VAL A 68 -15.30 -23.47 7.33
N LYS A 69 -16.40 -24.13 7.74
CA LYS A 69 -17.24 -24.90 6.82
C LYS A 69 -17.73 -24.03 5.66
N LYS A 70 -18.31 -22.86 5.96
CA LYS A 70 -18.83 -21.95 4.93
C LYS A 70 -17.74 -21.43 4.00
N ILE A 71 -16.55 -21.12 4.53
CA ILE A 71 -15.42 -20.71 3.69
C ILE A 71 -15.01 -21.84 2.74
N LYS A 72 -14.76 -23.05 3.26
CA LYS A 72 -14.24 -24.18 2.47
C LYS A 72 -15.24 -24.72 1.44
N GLU A 73 -16.55 -24.59 1.70
CA GLU A 73 -17.58 -24.90 0.71
C GLU A 73 -17.46 -24.02 -0.54
N ASN A 74 -16.99 -22.77 -0.39
CA ASN A 74 -17.10 -21.74 -1.41
C ASN A 74 -15.76 -21.28 -2.00
N PHE A 75 -14.66 -21.39 -1.25
CA PHE A 75 -13.35 -20.86 -1.61
C PHE A 75 -12.25 -21.90 -1.41
N VAL A 76 -11.21 -21.82 -2.24
CA VAL A 76 -9.90 -22.39 -1.91
C VAL A 76 -9.18 -21.40 -1.00
N VAL A 77 -8.55 -21.86 0.08
CA VAL A 77 -7.88 -20.96 1.03
C VAL A 77 -6.37 -21.10 0.99
N PHE A 78 -5.67 -19.96 0.97
CA PHE A 78 -4.24 -19.89 1.23
C PHE A 78 -3.96 -18.92 2.39
N GLU A 79 -3.38 -19.45 3.47
CA GLU A 79 -2.95 -18.66 4.63
C GLU A 79 -1.45 -18.42 4.56
N THR A 80 -1.05 -17.15 4.67
CA THR A 80 0.36 -16.71 4.66
C THR A 80 0.52 -15.43 5.48
N ASP A 81 1.70 -14.83 5.46
CA ASP A 81 1.97 -13.54 6.09
C ASP A 81 2.55 -12.52 5.09
N ARG A 82 2.62 -11.25 5.52
CA ARG A 82 3.07 -10.14 4.67
C ARG A 82 4.55 -10.19 4.22
N GLU A 83 5.36 -11.09 4.76
CA GLU A 83 6.76 -11.29 4.35
C GLU A 83 6.89 -12.32 3.22
N ASP A 84 5.80 -13.03 2.87
CA ASP A 84 5.76 -13.90 1.72
C ASP A 84 5.95 -13.11 0.42
N THR A 85 7.13 -13.26 -0.17
CA THR A 85 7.52 -12.56 -1.40
C THR A 85 6.64 -12.92 -2.60
N THR A 86 5.99 -14.09 -2.60
CA THR A 86 5.13 -14.53 -3.70
C THR A 86 3.85 -13.70 -3.83
N ILE A 87 3.40 -13.09 -2.73
CA ILE A 87 2.18 -12.24 -2.68
C ILE A 87 2.49 -10.74 -2.63
N ALA A 88 3.76 -10.33 -2.64
CA ALA A 88 4.16 -8.93 -2.64
C ALA A 88 3.58 -8.11 -3.83
N PRO A 89 3.47 -8.65 -5.06
CA PRO A 89 2.81 -7.94 -6.16
C PRO A 89 1.33 -7.67 -5.88
N ILE A 90 0.63 -8.56 -5.17
CA ILE A 90 -0.79 -8.42 -4.82
C ILE A 90 -0.97 -7.32 -3.77
N ILE A 91 -0.14 -7.32 -2.71
CA ILE A 91 -0.13 -6.26 -1.69
C ILE A 91 0.04 -4.89 -2.35
N THR A 92 0.96 -4.79 -3.31
CA THR A 92 1.30 -3.53 -3.98
C THR A 92 0.20 -3.08 -4.93
N THR A 93 -0.29 -3.98 -5.80
CA THR A 93 -1.30 -3.68 -6.83
C THR A 93 -2.61 -3.23 -6.20
N TYR A 94 -3.08 -3.95 -5.18
CA TYR A 94 -4.36 -3.68 -4.49
C TYR A 94 -4.21 -2.81 -3.24
N LYS A 95 -3.03 -2.24 -3.02
CA LYS A 95 -2.73 -1.28 -1.93
C LYS A 95 -3.17 -1.80 -0.55
N ILE A 96 -2.90 -3.07 -0.25
CA ILE A 96 -3.29 -3.73 1.00
C ILE A 96 -2.47 -3.17 2.16
N ARG A 97 -3.13 -2.56 3.15
CA ARG A 97 -2.48 -1.86 4.27
C ARG A 97 -2.96 -2.26 5.67
N SER A 98 -4.07 -2.99 5.75
CA SER A 98 -4.72 -3.35 7.01
C SER A 98 -4.70 -4.86 7.19
N PHE A 99 -4.26 -5.33 8.35
CA PHE A 99 -3.98 -6.74 8.62
C PHE A 99 -4.64 -7.24 9.92
N PRO A 100 -4.92 -8.55 10.05
CA PRO A 100 -4.87 -9.54 8.96
C PRO A 100 -5.83 -9.16 7.84
N SER A 101 -5.46 -9.46 6.59
CA SER A 101 -6.26 -9.13 5.40
C SER A 101 -6.91 -10.39 4.85
N TYR A 102 -8.16 -10.27 4.40
CA TYR A 102 -8.92 -11.33 3.73
C TYR A 102 -9.16 -10.88 2.29
N ILE A 103 -8.40 -11.44 1.35
CA ILE A 103 -8.40 -11.01 -0.04
C ILE A 103 -9.06 -12.10 -0.89
N PHE A 104 -10.21 -11.79 -1.47
CA PHE A 104 -10.96 -12.70 -2.32
C PHE A 104 -10.67 -12.39 -3.79
N MET A 105 -10.24 -13.41 -4.53
CA MET A 105 -9.78 -13.25 -5.91
C MET A 105 -10.16 -14.42 -6.81
N HIS A 106 -10.26 -14.14 -8.11
CA HIS A 106 -10.35 -15.17 -9.13
C HIS A 106 -8.99 -15.88 -9.30
N ALA A 107 -9.00 -17.03 -9.95
CA ALA A 107 -7.77 -17.73 -10.35
C ALA A 107 -6.84 -16.90 -11.27
N THR A 108 -7.37 -15.85 -11.90
CA THR A 108 -6.61 -14.86 -12.68
C THR A 108 -5.83 -13.86 -11.81
N LYS A 109 -5.97 -13.93 -10.47
CA LYS A 109 -5.43 -12.98 -9.48
C LYS A 109 -6.14 -11.62 -9.47
N ASP A 110 -7.30 -11.53 -10.12
CA ASP A 110 -8.18 -10.37 -10.03
C ASP A 110 -8.93 -10.39 -8.69
N VAL A 111 -8.71 -9.35 -7.87
CA VAL A 111 -9.42 -9.19 -6.59
C VAL A 111 -10.80 -8.62 -6.86
N PHE A 112 -11.83 -9.22 -6.26
CA PHE A 112 -13.21 -8.72 -6.32
C PHE A 112 -13.76 -8.29 -4.96
N HIS A 113 -13.14 -8.74 -3.87
CA HIS A 113 -13.51 -8.31 -2.52
C HIS A 113 -12.32 -8.36 -1.56
N SER A 114 -12.32 -7.48 -0.57
CA SER A 114 -11.34 -7.48 0.50
C SER A 114 -11.98 -7.03 1.82
N ASP A 115 -11.58 -7.67 2.91
CA ASP A 115 -11.93 -7.30 4.29
C ASP A 115 -10.65 -7.42 5.15
N PHE A 116 -10.69 -6.99 6.42
CA PHE A 116 -9.52 -7.02 7.31
C PHE A 116 -9.88 -7.10 8.79
N GLY A 117 -8.86 -7.30 9.62
CA GLY A 117 -8.91 -7.26 11.08
C GLY A 117 -9.43 -8.56 11.72
N LEU A 118 -9.19 -8.72 13.01
CA LEU A 118 -9.72 -9.83 13.81
C LEU A 118 -11.04 -9.42 14.48
N SER A 119 -11.93 -10.38 14.67
CA SER A 119 -13.14 -10.24 15.49
C SER A 119 -13.47 -11.53 16.23
N SER A 120 -14.03 -11.39 17.43
CA SER A 120 -14.64 -12.48 18.19
C SER A 120 -16.04 -12.88 17.71
N SER A 121 -16.61 -12.14 16.76
CA SER A 121 -17.95 -12.40 16.23
C SER A 121 -17.90 -13.24 14.95
N LYS A 122 -18.55 -14.42 14.97
CA LYS A 122 -18.77 -15.25 13.78
C LYS A 122 -19.46 -14.48 12.66
N ASN A 123 -20.43 -13.63 13.03
CA ASN A 123 -21.26 -12.88 12.10
C ASN A 123 -20.41 -12.02 11.15
N LYS A 124 -19.31 -11.42 11.65
CA LYS A 124 -18.38 -10.68 10.81
C LYS A 124 -17.92 -11.53 9.62
N TYR A 125 -17.38 -12.71 9.90
CA TYR A 125 -16.83 -13.59 8.87
C TYR A 125 -17.91 -14.20 7.98
N LEU A 126 -19.08 -14.54 8.53
CA LEU A 126 -20.20 -15.04 7.74
C LEU A 126 -20.67 -13.98 6.73
N THR A 127 -20.83 -12.72 7.14
CA THR A 127 -21.21 -11.62 6.25
C THR A 127 -20.13 -11.29 5.22
N MET A 128 -18.86 -11.37 5.61
CA MET A 128 -17.73 -11.21 4.68
C MET A 128 -17.77 -12.26 3.58
N VAL A 129 -18.00 -13.52 3.94
CA VAL A 129 -18.11 -14.65 2.99
C VAL A 129 -19.33 -14.49 2.07
N ASP A 130 -20.50 -14.11 2.61
CA ASP A 130 -21.69 -13.86 1.79
C ASP A 130 -21.46 -12.74 0.78
N LYS A 131 -20.81 -11.65 1.21
CA LYS A 131 -20.51 -10.53 0.31
C LYS A 131 -19.50 -10.91 -0.76
N ALA A 132 -18.46 -11.67 -0.40
CA ALA A 132 -17.50 -12.21 -1.36
C ALA A 132 -18.17 -13.13 -2.38
N LEU A 133 -19.11 -13.98 -1.95
CA LEU A 133 -19.86 -14.87 -2.84
C LEU A 133 -20.70 -14.11 -3.85
N GLU A 134 -21.38 -13.05 -3.43
CA GLU A 134 -22.15 -12.17 -4.31
C GLU A 134 -21.23 -11.53 -5.36
N LEU A 135 -20.11 -10.94 -4.91
CA LEU A 135 -19.16 -10.22 -5.77
C LEU A 135 -18.35 -11.15 -6.69
N SER A 136 -18.17 -12.42 -6.33
CA SER A 136 -17.45 -13.38 -7.18
C SER A 136 -18.15 -13.70 -8.51
N LYS A 137 -19.41 -13.28 -8.65
CA LYS A 137 -20.21 -13.38 -9.89
C LYS A 137 -19.99 -12.22 -10.86
N GLU A 138 -19.37 -11.12 -10.41
CA GLU A 138 -18.99 -10.00 -11.28
C GLU A 138 -17.90 -10.48 -12.26
N LYS A 139 -17.87 -9.90 -13.47
CA LYS A 139 -16.78 -10.19 -14.42
C LYS A 139 -15.45 -9.68 -13.85
N SER A 140 -14.39 -10.44 -14.06
CA SER A 140 -13.05 -10.03 -13.64
C SER A 140 -12.47 -8.94 -14.55
N ILE A 141 -11.43 -8.25 -14.08
CA ILE A 141 -10.66 -7.29 -14.90
C ILE A 141 -10.12 -8.02 -16.14
N THR A 142 -9.55 -9.22 -15.96
CA THR A 142 -9.03 -10.02 -17.07
C THR A 142 -10.11 -10.36 -18.11
N ASP A 143 -11.34 -10.66 -17.68
CA ASP A 143 -12.43 -10.97 -18.61
C ASP A 143 -12.87 -9.73 -19.40
N LEU A 144 -13.03 -8.59 -18.72
CA LEU A 144 -13.36 -7.32 -19.37
C LEU A 144 -12.26 -6.87 -20.35
N GLU A 145 -10.98 -7.08 -20.02
CA GLU A 145 -9.87 -6.81 -20.93
C GLU A 145 -9.93 -7.68 -22.19
N LYS A 146 -10.21 -8.99 -22.05
CA LYS A 146 -10.38 -9.89 -23.20
C LYS A 146 -11.55 -9.48 -24.08
N GLU A 147 -12.69 -9.13 -23.50
CA GLU A 147 -13.87 -8.67 -24.24
C GLU A 147 -13.60 -7.37 -24.99
N TYR A 148 -12.91 -6.41 -24.36
CA TYR A 148 -12.50 -5.19 -25.02
C TYR A 148 -11.52 -5.45 -26.17
N LEU A 149 -10.54 -6.34 -26.00
CA LEU A 149 -9.60 -6.69 -27.05
C LEU A 149 -10.28 -7.38 -28.25
N ALA A 150 -11.38 -8.10 -28.02
CA ALA A 150 -12.20 -8.70 -29.07
C ALA A 150 -13.07 -7.67 -29.81
N ASN A 151 -13.49 -6.58 -29.15
CA ASN A 151 -14.22 -5.49 -29.76
C ASN A 151 -13.73 -4.12 -29.26
N LYS A 152 -12.65 -3.61 -29.86
CA LYS A 152 -11.96 -2.38 -29.43
C LYS A 152 -12.80 -1.09 -29.56
N ASN A 153 -13.93 -1.17 -30.26
CA ASN A 153 -14.84 -0.04 -30.47
C ASN A 153 -15.96 0.01 -29.42
N ASP A 154 -16.09 -0.98 -28.53
CA ASP A 154 -17.10 -0.98 -27.49
C ASP A 154 -16.68 -0.09 -26.31
N ASN A 155 -17.13 1.17 -26.36
CA ASN A 155 -16.86 2.14 -25.31
C ASN A 155 -17.53 1.79 -23.97
N THR A 156 -18.56 0.95 -23.98
CA THR A 156 -19.26 0.49 -22.77
C THR A 156 -18.41 -0.50 -21.99
N ILE A 157 -17.77 -1.45 -22.67
CA ILE A 157 -16.84 -2.40 -22.04
C ILE A 157 -15.63 -1.65 -21.48
N LEU A 158 -15.09 -0.71 -22.25
CA LEU A 158 -13.95 0.10 -21.81
C LEU A 158 -14.26 0.92 -20.55
N LYS A 159 -15.46 1.52 -20.48
CA LYS A 159 -15.93 2.21 -19.28
C LYS A 159 -16.01 1.28 -18.07
N LYS A 160 -16.66 0.12 -18.22
CA LYS A 160 -16.79 -0.90 -17.14
C LYS A 160 -15.43 -1.39 -16.65
N LEU A 161 -14.48 -1.61 -17.56
CA LEU A 161 -13.12 -2.00 -17.25
C LEU A 161 -12.42 -0.95 -16.37
N ILE A 162 -12.45 0.32 -16.79
CA ILE A 162 -11.84 1.42 -16.03
C ILE A 162 -12.50 1.57 -14.66
N GLU A 163 -13.83 1.48 -14.58
CA GLU A 163 -14.57 1.55 -13.31
C GLU A 163 -14.17 0.42 -12.34
N LEU A 164 -14.07 -0.82 -12.83
CA LEU A 164 -13.66 -1.96 -12.01
C LEU A 164 -12.21 -1.82 -11.54
N ARG A 165 -11.29 -1.42 -12.43
CA ARG A 165 -9.89 -1.12 -12.08
C ARG A 165 -9.82 -0.07 -10.97
N ARG A 166 -10.55 1.03 -11.12
CA ARG A 166 -10.61 2.11 -10.11
C ARG A 166 -11.21 1.65 -8.78
N LYS A 167 -12.31 0.89 -8.80
CA LYS A 167 -12.92 0.26 -7.61
C LYS A 167 -11.89 -0.58 -6.83
N ASN A 168 -10.98 -1.23 -7.57
CA ASN A 168 -9.89 -2.03 -7.02
C ASN A 168 -8.61 -1.24 -6.69
N GLY A 169 -8.67 0.10 -6.72
CA GLY A 169 -7.54 0.98 -6.40
C GLY A 169 -6.46 1.07 -7.49
N ILE A 170 -6.70 0.47 -8.66
CA ILE A 170 -5.81 0.50 -9.81
C ILE A 170 -6.03 1.82 -10.56
N THR A 171 -5.03 2.70 -10.50
CA THR A 171 -5.15 4.09 -10.97
C THR A 171 -4.50 4.34 -12.32
N ASN A 172 -3.69 3.42 -12.85
CA ASN A 172 -2.93 3.56 -14.10
C ASN A 172 -3.78 3.39 -15.38
N ASN A 173 -4.90 4.11 -15.48
CA ASN A 173 -5.87 3.96 -16.57
C ASN A 173 -5.68 4.97 -17.71
N ALA A 174 -4.56 5.71 -17.74
CA ALA A 174 -4.31 6.77 -18.72
C ALA A 174 -4.47 6.29 -20.18
N GLU A 175 -3.85 5.16 -20.55
CA GLU A 175 -3.97 4.64 -21.92
C GLU A 175 -5.43 4.25 -22.25
N LEU A 176 -6.15 3.64 -21.31
CA LEU A 176 -7.55 3.24 -21.48
C LEU A 176 -8.48 4.46 -21.60
N ILE A 177 -8.26 5.52 -20.81
CA ILE A 177 -9.12 6.70 -20.86
C ILE A 177 -8.86 7.55 -22.12
N GLU A 178 -7.66 7.52 -22.70
CA GLU A 178 -7.41 8.12 -24.02
C GLU A 178 -8.24 7.41 -25.11
N LEU A 179 -8.25 6.08 -25.11
CA LEU A 179 -9.08 5.29 -26.03
C LEU A 179 -10.58 5.59 -25.84
N TYR A 180 -11.03 5.69 -24.59
CA TYR A 180 -12.42 6.01 -24.28
C TYR A 180 -12.82 7.40 -24.79
N ALA A 181 -11.97 8.39 -24.52
CA ALA A 181 -12.25 9.78 -24.87
C ALA A 181 -12.21 10.03 -26.38
N ASN A 182 -11.36 9.31 -27.12
CA ASN A 182 -11.30 9.39 -28.59
C ASN A 182 -12.57 8.88 -29.29
N ASN A 183 -13.35 8.03 -28.61
CA ASN A 183 -14.60 7.50 -29.13
C ASN A 183 -15.83 8.37 -28.76
N LEU A 184 -15.64 9.49 -28.06
CA LEU A 184 -16.72 10.38 -27.67
C LEU A 184 -17.07 11.37 -28.79
N ARG A 185 -18.36 11.70 -28.88
CA ARG A 185 -18.84 12.84 -29.66
C ARG A 185 -18.72 14.11 -28.84
N ILE A 186 -18.65 15.26 -29.51
CA ILE A 186 -18.60 16.57 -28.84
C ILE A 186 -19.80 16.77 -27.90
N SER A 187 -20.99 16.28 -28.27
CA SER A 187 -22.20 16.34 -27.44
C SER A 187 -22.05 15.60 -26.12
N ASP A 188 -21.27 14.51 -26.09
CA ASP A 188 -21.08 13.68 -24.90
C ASP A 188 -20.22 14.42 -23.84
N LEU A 189 -19.45 15.44 -24.25
CA LEU A 189 -18.64 16.28 -23.36
C LEU A 189 -19.47 17.35 -22.61
N ASN A 190 -20.78 17.46 -22.89
CA ASN A 190 -21.72 18.28 -22.14
C ASN A 190 -22.39 17.53 -20.98
N ASP A 191 -21.97 16.29 -20.70
CA ASP A 191 -22.46 15.50 -19.58
C ASP A 191 -21.50 15.56 -18.37
N TYR A 192 -22.04 15.87 -17.20
CA TYR A 192 -21.27 15.96 -15.95
C TYR A 192 -20.58 14.64 -15.60
N GLN A 193 -21.30 13.52 -15.75
CA GLN A 193 -20.77 12.20 -15.38
C GLN A 193 -19.65 11.75 -16.31
N THR A 194 -19.71 12.14 -17.59
CA THR A 194 -18.68 11.87 -18.58
C THR A 194 -17.39 12.62 -18.25
N ILE A 195 -17.46 13.91 -17.96
CA ILE A 195 -16.27 14.69 -17.56
C ILE A 195 -15.71 14.20 -16.23
N LEU A 196 -16.58 13.90 -15.25
CA LEU A 196 -16.17 13.35 -13.97
C LEU A 196 -15.46 12.00 -14.15
N PHE A 197 -16.02 11.11 -14.95
CA PHE A 197 -15.42 9.80 -15.24
C PHE A 197 -14.04 9.93 -15.88
N ILE A 198 -13.88 10.80 -16.88
CA ILE A 198 -12.58 11.08 -17.50
C ILE A 198 -11.58 11.53 -16.44
N LEU A 199 -11.90 12.56 -15.65
CA LEU A 199 -11.02 13.09 -14.62
C LEU A 199 -10.63 12.03 -13.59
N GLN A 200 -11.59 11.25 -13.10
CA GLN A 200 -11.34 10.23 -12.10
C GLN A 200 -10.55 9.02 -12.62
N ALA A 201 -10.54 8.77 -13.93
CA ALA A 201 -9.68 7.77 -14.54
C ALA A 201 -8.19 8.19 -14.61
N GLY A 202 -7.90 9.48 -14.38
CA GLY A 202 -6.54 10.01 -14.36
C GLY A 202 -5.90 10.08 -15.74
N PRO A 203 -6.40 10.89 -16.67
CA PRO A 203 -5.78 11.09 -17.97
C PRO A 203 -4.38 11.69 -17.82
N LEU A 204 -3.57 11.60 -18.88
CA LEU A 204 -2.29 12.31 -18.91
C LEU A 204 -2.55 13.81 -18.95
N ALA A 205 -1.76 14.58 -18.18
CA ALA A 205 -1.90 16.04 -18.07
C ALA A 205 -1.80 16.77 -19.42
N ASP A 206 -1.09 16.18 -20.39
CA ASP A 206 -0.92 16.67 -21.77
C ASP A 206 -1.70 15.84 -22.81
N GLY A 207 -2.43 14.82 -22.35
CA GLY A 207 -3.21 13.89 -23.16
C GLY A 207 -4.50 14.49 -23.73
N ASN A 208 -5.08 13.80 -24.73
CA ASN A 208 -6.31 14.27 -25.39
C ASN A 208 -7.51 14.19 -24.45
N ALA A 209 -7.63 13.08 -23.71
CA ALA A 209 -8.68 12.91 -22.71
C ALA A 209 -8.73 14.06 -21.71
N TYR A 210 -7.58 14.51 -21.20
CA TYR A 210 -7.51 15.66 -20.29
C TYR A 210 -7.92 16.97 -20.98
N LYS A 211 -7.43 17.23 -22.20
CA LYS A 211 -7.78 18.41 -23.00
C LYS A 211 -9.28 18.50 -23.26
N LEU A 212 -9.93 17.37 -23.57
CA LEU A 212 -11.37 17.31 -23.83
C LEU A 212 -12.20 17.74 -22.61
N THR A 213 -11.69 17.59 -21.38
CA THR A 213 -12.37 18.10 -20.17
C THR A 213 -12.49 19.62 -20.12
N PHE A 214 -11.72 20.35 -20.94
CA PHE A 214 -11.79 21.81 -21.05
C PHE A 214 -12.76 22.29 -22.13
N THR A 215 -13.35 21.38 -22.92
CA THR A 215 -14.38 21.72 -23.91
C THR A 215 -15.59 22.36 -23.25
N ASN A 216 -15.99 21.85 -22.07
CA ASN A 216 -16.99 22.47 -21.22
C ASN A 216 -16.37 22.85 -19.85
N ARG A 217 -15.82 24.07 -19.79
CA ARG A 217 -15.11 24.57 -18.59
C ARG A 217 -16.03 24.69 -17.38
N GLU A 218 -17.30 25.01 -17.58
CA GLU A 218 -18.27 25.17 -16.50
C GLU A 218 -18.53 23.85 -15.78
N ILE A 219 -18.78 22.76 -16.51
CA ILE A 219 -18.94 21.42 -15.93
C ILE A 219 -17.70 21.03 -15.12
N ARG A 220 -16.51 21.23 -15.71
CA ARG A 220 -15.25 20.95 -15.02
C ARG A 220 -15.09 21.77 -13.74
N GLN A 221 -15.42 23.06 -13.76
CA GLN A 221 -15.38 23.91 -12.57
C GLN A 221 -16.37 23.45 -11.51
N ASN A 222 -17.59 23.08 -11.91
CA ASN A 222 -18.61 22.55 -11.01
C ASN A 222 -18.17 21.24 -10.35
N ILE A 223 -17.48 20.34 -11.07
CA ILE A 223 -16.88 19.14 -10.48
C ILE A 223 -15.92 19.51 -9.34
N TYR A 224 -14.98 20.44 -9.58
CA TYR A 224 -14.03 20.86 -8.55
C TYR A 224 -14.64 21.69 -7.43
N LYS A 225 -15.84 22.26 -7.63
CA LYS A 225 -16.58 23.00 -6.61
C LYS A 225 -17.42 22.09 -5.72
N ASN A 226 -18.08 21.09 -6.31
CA ASN A 226 -19.17 20.35 -5.65
C ASN A 226 -18.79 18.93 -5.21
N GLU A 227 -17.83 18.26 -5.88
CA GLU A 227 -17.42 16.91 -5.45
C GLU A 227 -16.78 16.94 -4.06
N PRO A 228 -16.90 15.87 -3.24
CA PRO A 228 -16.22 15.78 -1.96
C PRO A 228 -14.72 16.05 -2.05
N VAL A 229 -14.13 16.67 -1.03
CA VAL A 229 -12.69 17.02 -1.01
C VAL A 229 -11.81 15.82 -1.39
N GLN A 230 -12.12 14.64 -0.86
CA GLN A 230 -11.35 13.42 -1.14
C GLN A 230 -11.42 13.02 -2.62
N VAL A 231 -12.58 13.11 -3.27
CA VAL A 231 -12.75 12.79 -4.70
C VAL A 231 -11.87 13.72 -5.55
N ARG A 232 -11.82 15.01 -5.22
CA ARG A 232 -10.98 15.98 -5.94
C ARG A 232 -9.49 15.72 -5.74
N VAL A 233 -9.10 15.35 -4.52
CA VAL A 233 -7.73 14.93 -4.19
C VAL A 233 -7.36 13.68 -5.00
N ASP A 234 -8.24 12.69 -5.07
CA ASP A 234 -8.02 11.44 -5.80
C ASP A 234 -7.89 11.66 -7.30
N ILE A 235 -8.74 12.53 -7.90
CA ILE A 235 -8.63 12.96 -9.29
C ILE A 235 -7.24 13.55 -9.58
N ASN A 236 -6.83 14.54 -8.78
CA ASN A 236 -5.56 15.22 -9.00
C ASN A 236 -4.38 14.25 -8.84
N ASN A 237 -4.42 13.40 -7.82
CA ASN A 237 -3.40 12.37 -7.60
C ASN A 237 -3.32 11.38 -8.76
N ALA A 238 -4.46 10.92 -9.30
CA ALA A 238 -4.48 10.01 -10.44
C ALA A 238 -3.84 10.63 -11.68
N ILE A 239 -4.19 11.87 -12.01
CA ILE A 239 -3.62 12.61 -13.15
C ILE A 239 -2.11 12.79 -12.97
N ILE A 240 -1.67 13.28 -11.80
CA ILE A 240 -0.25 13.51 -11.49
C ILE A 240 0.55 12.20 -11.60
N GLN A 241 0.08 11.13 -10.95
CA GLN A 241 0.79 9.85 -10.92
C GLN A 241 0.87 9.21 -12.30
N ASN A 242 -0.24 9.19 -13.04
CA ASN A 242 -0.25 8.59 -14.38
C ASN A 242 0.64 9.36 -15.35
N THR A 243 0.61 10.70 -15.28
CA THR A 243 1.50 11.55 -16.08
C THR A 243 2.96 11.30 -15.74
N LEU A 244 3.31 11.20 -14.45
CA LEU A 244 4.68 10.99 -14.00
C LEU A 244 5.20 9.60 -14.36
N ILE A 245 4.38 8.56 -14.21
CA ILE A 245 4.71 7.19 -14.63
C ILE A 245 4.95 7.14 -16.13
N ASN A 246 4.07 7.78 -16.92
CA ASN A 246 4.23 7.84 -18.37
C ASN A 246 5.49 8.63 -18.77
N ALA A 247 5.77 9.74 -18.09
CA ALA A 247 6.98 10.53 -18.28
C ALA A 247 8.24 9.68 -18.07
N VAL A 248 8.29 8.87 -17.00
CA VAL A 248 9.41 7.94 -16.74
C VAL A 248 9.50 6.88 -17.84
N LYS A 249 8.37 6.23 -18.20
CA LYS A 249 8.30 5.21 -19.25
C LYS A 249 8.83 5.72 -20.59
N THR A 250 8.51 6.97 -20.92
CA THR A 250 8.86 7.61 -22.21
C THR A 250 10.10 8.50 -22.15
N LYS A 251 10.69 8.68 -20.97
CA LYS A 251 11.78 9.63 -20.70
C LYS A 251 11.45 11.07 -21.15
N ASN A 252 10.21 11.49 -20.94
CA ASN A 252 9.72 12.81 -21.35
C ASN A 252 9.72 13.80 -20.17
N VAL A 253 10.69 14.72 -20.16
CA VAL A 253 10.82 15.72 -19.09
C VAL A 253 9.69 16.76 -19.09
N LEU A 254 9.13 17.10 -20.25
CA LEU A 254 8.03 18.05 -20.34
C LEU A 254 6.76 17.49 -19.70
N GLN A 255 6.51 16.19 -19.85
CA GLN A 255 5.42 15.51 -19.13
C GLN A 255 5.64 15.48 -17.62
N ALA A 256 6.86 15.22 -17.16
CA ALA A 256 7.19 15.29 -15.74
C ALA A 256 6.94 16.71 -15.18
N GLN A 257 7.31 17.74 -15.94
CA GLN A 257 7.02 19.14 -15.61
C GLN A 257 5.52 19.43 -15.59
N ALA A 258 4.72 18.88 -16.50
CA ALA A 258 3.28 19.01 -16.49
C ALA A 258 2.66 18.42 -15.20
N ALA A 259 3.12 17.23 -14.78
CA ALA A 259 2.71 16.62 -13.50
C ALA A 259 3.12 17.49 -12.29
N ALA A 260 4.33 18.04 -12.29
CA ALA A 260 4.82 18.94 -11.26
C ALA A 260 4.01 20.26 -11.20
N ASN A 261 3.61 20.81 -12.35
CA ASN A 261 2.79 22.02 -12.43
C ASN A 261 1.39 21.81 -11.85
N ILE A 262 0.75 20.67 -12.13
CA ILE A 262 -0.54 20.31 -11.50
C ILE A 262 -0.36 20.16 -9.99
N THR A 263 0.74 19.55 -9.55
CA THR A 263 1.04 19.41 -8.11
C THR A 263 1.14 20.78 -7.43
N ARG A 264 1.79 21.75 -8.08
CA ARG A 264 1.90 23.12 -7.56
C ARG A 264 0.54 23.82 -7.48
N SER A 265 -0.28 23.71 -8.52
CA SER A 265 -1.57 24.41 -8.59
C SER A 265 -2.64 23.82 -7.67
N THR A 266 -2.62 22.51 -7.44
CA THR A 266 -3.63 21.82 -6.62
C THR A 266 -3.41 21.97 -5.11
N ASN A 267 -2.21 22.38 -4.69
CA ASN A 267 -1.87 22.68 -3.29
C ASN A 267 -1.95 24.18 -2.97
N SER A 268 -2.84 24.93 -3.63
CA SER A 268 -2.88 26.41 -3.57
C SER A 268 -3.05 27.00 -2.16
N THR A 269 -3.71 26.29 -1.24
CA THR A 269 -3.86 26.70 0.17
C THR A 269 -2.58 26.52 1.00
N ASN A 270 -1.62 25.73 0.51
CA ASN A 270 -0.28 25.57 1.09
C ASN A 270 0.76 25.60 -0.03
N TYR A 271 1.00 26.81 -0.55
CA TYR A 271 1.89 27.04 -1.69
C TYR A 271 3.29 26.43 -1.48
N GLN A 272 3.84 26.51 -0.26
CA GLN A 272 5.14 25.93 0.07
C GLN A 272 5.14 24.40 -0.03
N ALA A 273 4.09 23.73 0.47
CA ALA A 273 3.93 22.29 0.27
C ALA A 273 3.75 21.95 -1.22
N GLY A 274 3.04 22.78 -1.98
CA GLY A 274 2.87 22.62 -3.43
C GLY A 274 4.20 22.67 -4.19
N ILE A 275 5.07 23.64 -3.91
CA ILE A 275 6.41 23.73 -4.50
C ILE A 275 7.25 22.53 -4.08
N LYS A 276 7.27 22.19 -2.78
CA LYS A 276 8.02 21.03 -2.27
C LYS A 276 7.60 19.74 -2.98
N ASN A 277 6.30 19.47 -3.10
CA ASN A 277 5.79 18.27 -3.75
C ASN A 277 6.08 18.26 -5.25
N ALA A 278 5.99 19.42 -5.92
CA ALA A 278 6.34 19.55 -7.34
C ALA A 278 7.83 19.27 -7.60
N ALA A 279 8.72 19.80 -6.75
CA ALA A 279 10.15 19.51 -6.81
C ALA A 279 10.45 18.03 -6.55
N ASN A 280 9.75 17.41 -5.59
CA ASN A 280 9.87 15.98 -5.32
C ASN A 280 9.48 15.11 -6.53
N ASN A 281 8.44 15.48 -7.27
CA ASN A 281 8.07 14.77 -8.50
C ASN A 281 9.19 14.84 -9.56
N MET A 282 9.87 16.00 -9.67
CA MET A 282 11.01 16.12 -10.57
C MET A 282 12.21 15.29 -10.12
N LEU A 283 12.49 15.22 -8.82
CA LEU A 283 13.53 14.33 -8.27
C LEU A 283 13.22 12.86 -8.56
N TYR A 284 11.96 12.44 -8.37
CA TYR A 284 11.51 11.10 -8.72
C TYR A 284 11.74 10.81 -10.21
N TYR A 285 11.39 11.74 -11.09
CA TYR A 285 11.61 11.59 -12.53
C TYR A 285 13.09 11.41 -12.86
N TYR A 286 13.96 12.36 -12.45
CA TYR A 286 15.39 12.31 -12.76
C TYR A 286 16.05 11.03 -12.22
N ARG A 287 15.69 10.62 -10.99
CA ARG A 287 16.17 9.36 -10.41
C ARG A 287 15.74 8.16 -11.25
N SER A 288 14.47 8.10 -11.64
CA SER A 288 13.89 6.95 -12.34
C SER A 288 14.45 6.80 -13.76
N VAL A 289 14.75 7.90 -14.46
CA VAL A 289 15.37 7.88 -15.79
C VAL A 289 16.90 7.84 -15.75
N LYS A 290 17.50 7.78 -14.54
CA LYS A 290 18.94 7.80 -14.28
C LYS A 290 19.67 9.05 -14.80
N ASP A 291 18.99 10.19 -14.82
CA ASP A 291 19.61 11.50 -15.10
C ASP A 291 20.30 12.02 -13.84
N THR A 292 21.51 11.52 -13.59
CA THR A 292 22.29 11.80 -12.38
C THR A 292 22.69 13.27 -12.27
N SER A 293 22.97 13.95 -13.39
CA SER A 293 23.36 15.36 -13.39
C SER A 293 22.22 16.26 -12.90
N ASN A 294 21.02 16.10 -13.47
CA ASN A 294 19.87 16.88 -13.01
C ASN A 294 19.39 16.43 -11.64
N TYR A 295 19.44 15.13 -11.32
CA TYR A 295 19.09 14.64 -9.99
C TYR A 295 19.95 15.31 -8.92
N ILE A 296 21.28 15.23 -9.01
CA ILE A 296 22.19 15.77 -7.99
C ILE A 296 21.97 17.27 -7.79
N ARG A 297 21.91 18.05 -8.88
CA ARG A 297 21.73 19.51 -8.81
C ARG A 297 20.43 19.87 -8.08
N ASN A 298 19.32 19.23 -8.44
CA ASN A 298 18.02 19.53 -7.85
C ASN A 298 17.90 18.97 -6.42
N ALA A 299 18.50 17.82 -6.14
CA ALA A 299 18.45 17.19 -4.82
C ALA A 299 19.17 18.05 -3.77
N ILE A 300 20.33 18.63 -4.11
CA ILE A 300 21.05 19.52 -3.19
C ILE A 300 20.15 20.68 -2.76
N GLN A 301 19.55 21.38 -3.73
CA GLN A 301 18.66 22.50 -3.45
C GLN A 301 17.43 22.07 -2.64
N TYR A 302 16.85 20.91 -2.98
CA TYR A 302 15.65 20.40 -2.34
C TYR A 302 15.87 20.03 -0.87
N TYR A 303 16.88 19.22 -0.57
CA TYR A 303 17.13 18.77 0.80
C TYR A 303 17.65 19.90 1.69
N ASP A 304 18.49 20.79 1.16
CA ASP A 304 18.94 21.96 1.91
C ASP A 304 17.77 22.89 2.27
N ALA A 305 16.87 23.16 1.33
CA ALA A 305 15.72 24.04 1.56
C ALA A 305 14.66 23.44 2.49
N TYR A 306 14.36 22.14 2.36
CA TYR A 306 13.17 21.54 3.00
C TYR A 306 13.45 20.58 4.15
N TYR A 307 14.69 20.14 4.34
CA TYR A 307 15.05 19.15 5.36
C TYR A 307 16.19 19.61 6.27
N MET A 308 17.14 20.41 5.78
CA MET A 308 18.26 20.90 6.60
C MET A 308 17.91 22.17 7.38
N ASN A 309 17.08 23.06 6.82
CA ASN A 309 16.73 24.34 7.45
C ASN A 309 15.57 24.25 8.45
N ILE A 310 15.48 23.17 9.23
CA ILE A 310 14.44 22.98 10.24
C ILE A 310 15.04 22.35 11.52
N SER A 311 14.65 22.89 12.68
CA SER A 311 15.16 22.42 13.96
C SER A 311 14.64 21.02 14.30
N SER A 312 15.44 20.25 15.07
CA SER A 312 15.11 18.89 15.48
C SER A 312 13.80 18.84 16.27
N ASP A 313 13.52 19.84 17.12
CA ASP A 313 12.27 19.92 17.89
C ASP A 313 11.05 20.19 17.00
N SER A 314 11.22 21.00 15.95
CA SER A 314 10.14 21.25 14.99
C SER A 314 9.84 19.99 14.18
N ILE A 315 10.87 19.25 13.74
CA ILE A 315 10.71 17.94 13.09
C ILE A 315 9.92 16.98 14.00
N LYS A 316 10.35 16.81 15.26
CA LYS A 316 9.68 15.91 16.23
C LYS A 316 8.19 16.23 16.37
N ARG A 317 7.83 17.52 16.47
CA ARG A 317 6.43 17.96 16.55
C ARG A 317 5.64 17.67 15.28
N ILE A 318 6.23 17.91 14.11
CA ILE A 318 5.59 17.63 12.81
C ILE A 318 5.30 16.13 12.68
N GLU A 319 6.31 15.29 12.93
CA GLU A 319 6.16 13.85 12.80
C GLU A 319 5.18 13.26 13.83
N ALA A 320 5.17 13.78 15.06
CA ALA A 320 4.18 13.39 16.06
C ALA A 320 2.75 13.69 15.59
N ARG A 321 2.52 14.87 15.00
CA ARG A 321 1.22 15.23 14.41
C ARG A 321 0.85 14.31 13.25
N GLN A 322 1.80 14.02 12.35
CA GLN A 322 1.56 13.12 11.23
C GLN A 322 1.21 11.70 11.69
N ARG A 323 1.90 11.17 12.71
CA ARG A 323 1.57 9.87 13.33
C ARG A 323 0.17 9.90 13.92
N GLN A 324 -0.20 10.94 14.66
CA GLN A 324 -1.53 11.08 15.24
C GLN A 324 -2.62 11.11 14.17
N THR A 325 -2.45 11.90 13.11
CA THR A 325 -3.38 11.93 11.97
C THR A 325 -3.46 10.58 11.26
N ALA A 326 -2.34 9.86 11.09
CA ALA A 326 -2.35 8.53 10.50
C ALA A 326 -3.13 7.53 11.36
N ILE A 327 -2.95 7.58 12.68
CA ILE A 327 -3.71 6.78 13.65
C ILE A 327 -5.20 7.10 13.52
N GLU A 328 -5.58 8.37 13.54
CA GLU A 328 -6.98 8.81 13.39
C GLU A 328 -7.61 8.34 12.08
N ARG A 329 -6.89 8.44 10.95
CA ARG A 329 -7.35 7.94 9.65
C ARG A 329 -7.46 6.41 9.59
N SER A 330 -6.66 5.71 10.39
CA SER A 330 -6.70 4.24 10.47
C SER A 330 -7.75 3.70 11.44
N ARG A 331 -8.45 4.57 12.19
CA ARG A 331 -9.51 4.13 13.08
C ARG A 331 -10.63 3.48 12.26
N PRO A 332 -11.13 2.30 12.67
CA PRO A 332 -12.27 1.68 12.01
C PRO A 332 -13.45 2.66 11.99
N MET A 333 -13.98 2.94 10.80
CA MET A 333 -15.23 3.66 10.68
C MET A 333 -16.36 2.79 11.29
N PRO A 334 -17.35 3.41 11.96
CA PRO A 334 -18.56 2.69 12.35
C PRO A 334 -19.16 1.99 11.13
N MET A 335 -19.76 0.81 11.32
CA MET A 335 -20.46 0.10 10.25
C MET A 335 -21.48 1.05 9.61
N ALA A 336 -21.61 1.05 8.28
CA ALA A 336 -22.63 1.83 7.60
C ALA A 336 -24.01 1.51 8.22
N ASN A 337 -24.77 2.55 8.57
CA ASN A 337 -26.06 2.49 9.29
C ASN A 337 -26.01 2.15 10.80
N SER A 338 -24.84 2.09 11.45
CA SER A 338 -24.80 1.98 12.91
C SER A 338 -25.23 3.29 13.57
N LYS A 339 -26.31 3.27 14.37
CA LYS A 339 -26.68 4.41 15.21
C LYS A 339 -25.76 4.46 16.42
N THR A 340 -24.94 5.50 16.51
CA THR A 340 -24.14 5.79 17.71
C THR A 340 -25.05 6.30 18.82
N VAL A 341 -24.90 5.78 20.03
CA VAL A 341 -25.62 6.25 21.23
C VAL A 341 -24.64 6.90 22.20
N SER A 342 -25.12 7.84 23.00
CA SER A 342 -24.31 8.43 24.08
C SER A 342 -23.97 7.39 25.14
N ARG A 343 -22.93 7.64 25.93
CA ARG A 343 -22.49 6.72 26.98
C ARG A 343 -23.57 6.53 28.05
N GLU A 344 -24.30 7.58 28.38
CA GLU A 344 -25.40 7.55 29.35
C GLU A 344 -26.57 6.69 28.84
N LYS A 345 -26.88 6.78 27.54
CA LYS A 345 -27.89 5.94 26.91
C LYS A 345 -27.45 4.49 26.83
N LEU A 346 -26.16 4.24 26.58
CA LEU A 346 -25.58 2.90 26.65
C LEU A 346 -25.75 2.33 28.08
N ASP A 347 -25.35 3.07 29.11
CA ASP A 347 -25.44 2.63 30.51
C ASP A 347 -26.89 2.34 30.93
N SER A 348 -27.85 3.16 30.46
CA SER A 348 -29.29 2.92 30.67
C SER A 348 -29.78 1.63 30.00
N LEU A 349 -29.37 1.37 28.74
CA LEU A 349 -29.67 0.13 28.03
C LEU A 349 -29.02 -1.09 28.72
N MET A 350 -27.79 -0.92 29.24
CA MET A 350 -27.08 -1.94 30.02
C MET A 350 -27.82 -2.32 31.30
N LYS A 351 -28.37 -1.33 32.01
CA LYS A 351 -29.18 -1.57 33.20
C LYS A 351 -30.53 -2.21 32.87
N ALA A 352 -31.17 -1.76 31.78
CA ALA A 352 -32.52 -2.21 31.41
C ALA A 352 -32.56 -3.65 30.86
N ASN A 353 -31.53 -4.09 30.14
CA ASN A 353 -31.49 -5.45 29.60
C ASN A 353 -30.05 -5.96 29.42
N PRO A 354 -29.40 -6.45 30.50
CA PRO A 354 -28.01 -6.90 30.48
C PRO A 354 -27.71 -7.99 29.44
N GLY A 355 -28.70 -8.84 29.12
CA GLY A 355 -28.56 -9.95 28.17
C GLY A 355 -28.71 -9.57 26.69
N SER A 356 -29.13 -8.35 26.39
CA SER A 356 -29.28 -7.87 25.00
C SER A 356 -27.99 -7.33 24.39
N ILE A 357 -26.91 -7.30 25.18
CA ILE A 357 -25.64 -6.68 24.79
C ILE A 357 -24.70 -7.73 24.25
N ARG A 358 -24.24 -7.50 23.02
CA ARG A 358 -23.14 -8.27 22.42
C ARG A 358 -21.93 -7.37 22.35
N THR A 359 -20.90 -7.70 23.13
CA THR A 359 -19.60 -7.04 23.04
C THR A 359 -18.80 -7.70 21.91
N GLU A 360 -18.48 -6.92 20.88
CA GLU A 360 -17.58 -7.35 19.81
C GLU A 360 -16.24 -6.63 19.96
N THR A 361 -15.16 -7.39 20.12
CA THR A 361 -13.80 -6.85 20.09
C THR A 361 -13.26 -6.96 18.67
N ARG A 362 -12.89 -5.82 18.08
CA ARG A 362 -12.22 -5.77 16.78
C ARG A 362 -10.80 -5.24 16.94
N THR A 363 -9.86 -5.89 16.28
CA THR A 363 -8.46 -5.43 16.23
C THR A 363 -7.98 -5.42 14.79
N THR A 364 -7.34 -4.31 14.41
CA THR A 364 -6.72 -4.15 13.09
C THR A 364 -5.30 -3.64 13.28
N THR A 365 -4.37 -4.19 12.54
CA THR A 365 -3.00 -3.69 12.45
C THR A 365 -2.87 -2.95 11.13
N THR A 366 -2.67 -1.63 11.18
CA THR A 366 -2.44 -0.83 9.98
C THR A 366 -0.96 -0.61 9.79
N ALA A 367 -0.44 -0.95 8.61
CA ALA A 367 0.91 -0.59 8.22
C ALA A 367 0.98 0.91 7.96
N VAL A 368 1.40 1.68 8.97
CA VAL A 368 1.72 3.10 8.80
C VAL A 368 3.14 3.18 8.24
N SER A 369 3.26 3.61 6.98
CA SER A 369 4.58 3.83 6.39
C SER A 369 5.29 4.98 7.12
N MET A 370 6.30 4.64 7.90
CA MET A 370 7.25 5.60 8.48
C MET A 370 8.33 6.02 7.47
N ALA A 371 8.22 5.60 6.19
CA ALA A 371 9.18 5.93 5.14
C ALA A 371 9.36 7.45 4.93
N ASN A 372 8.44 8.27 5.45
CA ASN A 372 8.42 9.71 5.30
C ASN A 372 9.01 10.49 6.50
N SER A 373 9.76 9.84 7.41
CA SER A 373 10.45 10.59 8.48
C SER A 373 11.58 11.45 7.90
N TYR A 374 11.85 12.61 8.50
CA TYR A 374 12.92 13.50 8.05
C TYR A 374 14.29 12.81 8.05
N ALA A 375 14.55 12.00 9.06
CA ALA A 375 15.78 11.23 9.16
C ALA A 375 15.91 10.24 7.99
N ASN A 376 14.83 9.51 7.67
CA ASN A 376 14.83 8.54 6.58
C ASN A 376 15.01 9.21 5.21
N GLU A 377 14.34 10.34 4.98
CA GLU A 377 14.46 11.12 3.74
C GLU A 377 15.90 11.63 3.53
N LEU A 378 16.52 12.19 4.56
CA LEU A 378 17.91 12.64 4.50
C LEU A 378 18.89 11.48 4.30
N ASN A 379 18.66 10.34 4.94
CA ASN A 379 19.49 9.17 4.72
C ASN A 379 19.35 8.61 3.31
N ASN A 380 18.12 8.51 2.80
CA ASN A 380 17.85 8.04 1.43
C ASN A 380 18.47 8.97 0.39
N ALA A 381 18.47 10.29 0.64
CA ALA A 381 19.17 11.25 -0.19
C ALA A 381 20.67 10.96 -0.26
N ALA A 382 21.29 10.76 0.92
CA ALA A 382 22.71 10.47 1.05
C ALA A 382 23.08 9.14 0.38
N TRP A 383 22.28 8.09 0.59
CA TRP A 383 22.45 6.80 -0.08
C TRP A 383 22.29 6.90 -1.59
N THR A 384 21.28 7.64 -2.07
CA THR A 384 21.10 7.83 -3.52
C THR A 384 22.31 8.53 -4.15
N PHE A 385 22.93 9.48 -3.45
CA PHE A 385 24.18 10.11 -3.90
C PHE A 385 25.32 9.11 -4.02
N TYR A 386 25.48 8.22 -3.04
CA TYR A 386 26.41 7.10 -3.14
C TYR A 386 26.12 6.21 -4.37
N GLU A 387 24.86 5.83 -4.58
CA GLU A 387 24.41 5.00 -5.71
C GLU A 387 24.63 5.66 -7.08
N THR A 388 24.63 7.00 -7.17
CA THR A 388 24.94 7.69 -8.43
C THR A 388 26.38 7.44 -8.91
N GLY A 389 27.27 6.99 -8.02
CA GLY A 389 28.69 6.81 -8.34
C GLY A 389 29.47 8.12 -8.52
N THR A 390 28.91 9.26 -8.09
CA THR A 390 29.60 10.56 -8.18
C THR A 390 30.96 10.52 -7.47
N LYS A 391 32.01 11.00 -8.15
CA LYS A 391 33.35 11.21 -7.58
C LYS A 391 33.60 12.66 -7.16
N ASN A 392 32.62 13.54 -7.35
CA ASN A 392 32.74 14.94 -6.96
C ASN A 392 32.72 15.05 -5.43
N ILE A 393 33.83 15.53 -4.87
CA ILE A 393 34.04 15.65 -3.43
C ILE A 393 32.95 16.51 -2.78
N ASN A 394 32.56 17.62 -3.40
CA ASN A 394 31.54 18.52 -2.83
C ASN A 394 30.15 17.84 -2.75
N HIS A 395 29.80 17.03 -3.76
CA HIS A 395 28.55 16.26 -3.73
C HIS A 395 28.57 15.19 -2.63
N LEU A 396 29.70 14.49 -2.48
CA LEU A 396 29.87 13.49 -1.42
C LEU A 396 29.85 14.12 -0.02
N LEU A 397 30.49 15.27 0.16
CA LEU A 397 30.44 16.01 1.43
C LEU A 397 29.02 16.49 1.77
N LYS A 398 28.23 16.90 0.78
CA LYS A 398 26.80 17.20 0.99
C LYS A 398 26.01 15.97 1.47
N ALA A 399 26.23 14.82 0.82
CA ALA A 399 25.62 13.57 1.26
C ALA A 399 26.04 13.18 2.68
N VAL A 400 27.32 13.37 3.04
CA VAL A 400 27.80 13.18 4.42
C VAL A 400 27.03 14.07 5.40
N THR A 401 26.86 15.37 5.10
CA THR A 401 26.09 16.28 5.95
C THR A 401 24.66 15.79 6.18
N TRP A 402 23.96 15.34 5.13
CA TRP A 402 22.60 14.81 5.25
C TRP A 402 22.56 13.50 6.05
N SER A 403 23.52 12.60 5.83
CA SER A 403 23.64 11.35 6.58
C SER A 403 23.99 11.57 8.06
N THR A 404 24.80 12.58 8.38
CA THR A 404 25.04 12.95 9.78
C THR A 404 23.77 13.50 10.42
N ARG A 405 23.05 14.37 9.71
CA ARG A 405 21.78 14.93 10.19
C ARG A 405 20.70 13.86 10.39
N SER A 406 20.64 12.84 9.54
CA SER A 406 19.70 11.73 9.75
C SER A 406 19.98 10.98 11.05
N ILE A 407 21.26 10.72 11.37
CA ILE A 407 21.70 10.08 12.62
C ILE A 407 21.35 10.96 13.84
N GLU A 408 21.57 12.28 13.76
CA GLU A 408 21.18 13.21 14.83
C GLU A 408 19.68 13.18 15.14
N LEU A 409 18.86 13.05 14.10
CA LEU A 409 17.41 13.02 14.23
C LEU A 409 16.89 11.67 14.73
N ASN A 410 17.47 10.58 14.24
CA ASN A 410 17.14 9.23 14.64
C ASN A 410 18.28 8.27 14.29
N ALA A 411 19.14 7.93 15.26
CA ALA A 411 20.25 7.02 15.05
C ALA A 411 19.77 5.59 14.77
N THR A 412 20.07 5.06 13.59
CA THR A 412 19.80 3.66 13.24
C THR A 412 21.02 3.01 12.62
N SER A 413 21.10 1.68 12.71
CA SER A 413 22.18 0.89 12.10
C SER A 413 22.38 1.20 10.61
N GLY A 414 21.29 1.27 9.84
CA GLY A 414 21.33 1.59 8.41
C GLY A 414 21.82 3.00 8.08
N TYR A 415 21.64 3.97 8.98
CA TYR A 415 22.12 5.33 8.74
C TYR A 415 23.62 5.47 8.99
N TYR A 416 24.14 4.76 9.99
CA TYR A 416 25.59 4.64 10.17
C TYR A 416 26.23 3.90 8.99
N ASP A 417 25.61 2.83 8.49
CA ASP A 417 26.08 2.11 7.31
C ASP A 417 26.18 3.03 6.08
N THR A 418 25.15 3.85 5.82
CA THR A 418 25.16 4.86 4.74
C THR A 418 26.34 5.83 4.90
N LEU A 419 26.58 6.34 6.10
CA LEU A 419 27.68 7.27 6.38
C LEU A 419 29.06 6.61 6.17
N ALA A 420 29.22 5.34 6.55
CA ALA A 420 30.47 4.59 6.35
C ALA A 420 30.80 4.43 4.86
N HIS A 421 29.81 4.12 4.03
CA HIS A 421 29.97 4.03 2.57
C HIS A 421 30.41 5.37 1.95
N LEU A 422 29.87 6.49 2.43
CA LEU A 422 30.26 7.82 1.97
C LEU A 422 31.68 8.19 2.39
N PHE A 423 32.07 7.90 3.64
CA PHE A 423 33.46 8.08 4.09
C PHE A 423 34.42 7.22 3.27
N TYR A 424 34.06 5.99 2.96
CA TYR A 424 34.86 5.13 2.10
C TYR A 424 35.06 5.75 0.70
N LYS A 425 33.99 6.25 0.05
CA LYS A 425 34.10 6.91 -1.27
C LYS A 425 34.95 8.18 -1.25
N LEU A 426 35.02 8.87 -0.12
CA LEU A 426 35.89 10.03 0.10
C LEU A 426 37.35 9.66 0.41
N GLY A 427 37.66 8.36 0.61
CA GLY A 427 38.99 7.89 1.02
C GLY A 427 39.27 8.02 2.52
N TYR A 428 38.25 8.33 3.33
CA TYR A 428 38.34 8.44 4.79
C TYR A 428 38.18 7.05 5.43
N PHE A 429 39.13 6.16 5.16
CA PHE A 429 39.03 4.73 5.49
C PHE A 429 38.91 4.47 6.99
N GLU A 430 39.70 5.14 7.82
CA GLU A 430 39.63 4.97 9.29
C GLU A 430 38.27 5.39 9.84
N GLN A 431 37.72 6.50 9.34
CA GLN A 431 36.38 6.96 9.69
C GLN A 431 35.32 5.96 9.22
N ALA A 432 35.43 5.44 7.99
CA ALA A 432 34.53 4.44 7.46
C ALA A 432 34.51 3.17 8.32
N ILE A 433 35.68 2.65 8.72
CA ILE A 433 35.82 1.47 9.60
C ILE A 433 35.13 1.72 10.94
N LYS A 434 35.42 2.86 11.58
CA LYS A 434 34.85 3.22 12.89
C LYS A 434 33.33 3.35 12.80
N THR A 435 32.83 4.06 11.79
CA THR A 435 31.38 4.27 11.58
C THR A 435 30.66 2.95 11.29
N GLN A 436 31.24 2.05 10.48
CA GLN A 436 30.65 0.74 10.21
C GLN A 436 30.63 -0.15 11.46
N GLN A 437 31.66 -0.07 12.31
CA GLN A 437 31.64 -0.74 13.60
C GLN A 437 30.51 -0.22 14.50
N THR A 438 30.24 1.08 14.48
CA THR A 438 29.08 1.68 15.14
C THR A 438 27.76 1.15 14.56
N ALA A 439 27.65 1.01 13.23
CA ALA A 439 26.46 0.42 12.58
C ALA A 439 26.16 -1.00 13.10
N ILE A 440 27.19 -1.84 13.22
CA ILE A 440 27.07 -3.21 13.75
C ILE A 440 26.62 -3.20 15.20
N ASN A 441 27.22 -2.35 16.05
CA ASN A 441 26.85 -2.24 17.46
C ASN A 441 25.39 -1.77 17.61
N GLN A 442 24.99 -0.79 16.79
CA GLN A 442 23.63 -0.29 16.77
C GLN A 442 22.63 -1.36 16.30
N ALA A 443 22.97 -2.19 15.31
CA ALA A 443 22.11 -3.29 14.85
C ALA A 443 21.88 -4.35 15.94
N LYS A 444 22.90 -4.63 16.77
CA LYS A 444 22.78 -5.51 17.93
C LYS A 444 21.81 -4.94 18.98
N ILE A 445 21.90 -3.64 19.25
CA ILE A 445 20.96 -2.94 20.17
C ILE A 445 19.52 -2.99 19.61
N GLU A 446 19.37 -2.85 18.30
CA GLU A 446 18.07 -2.93 17.60
C GLU A 446 17.51 -4.36 17.49
N GLY A 447 18.29 -5.38 17.85
CA GLY A 447 17.93 -6.79 17.65
C GLY A 447 17.78 -7.18 16.18
N ARG A 448 18.50 -6.49 15.27
CA ARG A 448 18.43 -6.72 13.82
C ARG A 448 19.59 -7.62 13.34
N PRO A 449 19.39 -8.40 12.26
CA PRO A 449 20.47 -9.08 11.56
C PRO A 449 21.57 -8.09 11.16
N HIS A 450 22.84 -8.50 11.30
CA HIS A 450 24.01 -7.62 11.14
C HIS A 450 25.16 -8.27 10.36
N GLU A 451 24.93 -9.43 9.77
CA GLU A 451 25.90 -10.21 8.98
C GLU A 451 26.33 -9.41 7.74
N ASN A 452 25.37 -8.77 7.06
CA ASN A 452 25.67 -7.88 5.92
C ASN A 452 26.55 -6.69 6.34
N LEU A 453 26.35 -6.13 7.55
CA LEU A 453 27.15 -5.01 8.04
C LEU A 453 28.59 -5.44 8.34
N GLN A 454 28.79 -6.66 8.83
CA GLN A 454 30.10 -7.27 9.03
C GLN A 454 30.81 -7.53 7.70
N ASP A 455 30.09 -7.97 6.68
CA ASP A 455 30.61 -8.14 5.32
C ASP A 455 31.10 -6.81 4.73
N VAL A 456 30.30 -5.75 4.86
CA VAL A 456 30.68 -4.39 4.47
C VAL A 456 31.93 -3.93 5.22
N LEU A 457 32.02 -4.15 6.53
CA LEU A 457 33.21 -3.79 7.32
C LEU A 457 34.47 -4.50 6.81
N ARG A 458 34.35 -5.78 6.46
CA ARG A 458 35.46 -6.56 5.88
C ARG A 458 35.91 -5.95 4.55
N LYS A 459 34.98 -5.62 3.66
CA LYS A 459 35.25 -4.96 2.36
C LYS A 459 35.90 -3.59 2.52
N ILE A 460 35.47 -2.79 3.51
CA ILE A 460 36.10 -1.50 3.82
C ILE A 460 37.57 -1.72 4.23
N LYS A 461 37.84 -2.69 5.11
CA LYS A 461 39.20 -3.00 5.58
C LYS A 461 40.11 -3.51 4.47
N SER A 462 39.59 -4.31 3.54
CA SER A 462 40.33 -4.79 2.36
C SER A 462 40.39 -3.78 1.21
N LYS A 463 39.67 -2.65 1.31
CA LYS A 463 39.52 -1.64 0.25
C LYS A 463 38.90 -2.19 -1.04
N GLU A 464 37.88 -3.03 -0.87
CA GLU A 464 37.13 -3.72 -1.93
C GLU A 464 35.66 -3.29 -2.00
N LEU A 465 35.28 -2.22 -1.27
CA LEU A 465 33.89 -1.75 -1.20
C LEU A 465 33.43 -0.98 -2.46
#